data_AF-A0A7R9P095-F1
#
_entry.id   AF-A0A7R9P095-F1
#
_cell.length_a   1.000
_cell.length_b   1.000
_cell.length_c   1.000
_cell.angle_alpha   90.00
_cell.angle_beta   90.00
_cell.angle_gamma   90.00
#
_symmetry.space_group_name_H-M   'P 1'
#
loop_
_entity.id
_entity.type
_entity.pdbx_description
1 polymer ?
#
loop_
_entity_poly.entity_id
_entity_poly.type
_entity_poly.pdbx_seq_one_letter_code
_entity_poly.pdbx_strand_id
1 'polypeptide(L)'
;MPCYSKGFQDTLGHLKPRSSEGTQAEAVVGVIRRLIPARAHEFIITVNISKGPPGKDTFQVLKLANEDQVTITGTSGVAAAWGFHHYLKYHCLCHVSWEADQLKLPAALPVANITVTSADRWGTWIEACDYYCENFQAVKKIIDLFDSNEAISIKVAQELLSDPEIA
;
A
#
# COMPACT_ATOMS: atom_id res chain seq x y z
N MET A 1 -25.06 -1.33 12.76
CA MET A 1 -23.81 -0.55 12.61
C MET A 1 -23.95 0.31 11.37
N PRO A 2 -23.93 1.65 11.48
CA PRO A 2 -23.96 2.51 10.30
C PRO A 2 -22.61 2.38 9.58
N CYS A 3 -22.63 2.08 8.29
CA CYS A 3 -21.43 2.09 7.46
C CYS A 3 -20.86 3.52 7.42
N TYR A 4 -19.77 3.74 8.15
CA TYR A 4 -19.01 4.99 8.17
C TYR A 4 -18.45 5.38 6.78
N SER A 5 -18.49 4.46 5.81
CA SER A 5 -17.94 4.63 4.46
C SER A 5 -18.65 5.70 3.61
N LYS A 6 -19.89 6.11 3.95
CA LYS A 6 -20.67 7.05 3.12
C LYS A 6 -20.10 8.48 3.14
N GLY A 7 -19.93 9.07 4.34
CA GLY A 7 -19.43 10.45 4.46
C GLY A 7 -18.00 10.62 3.94
N PHE A 8 -17.20 9.56 4.01
CA PHE A 8 -15.82 9.57 3.51
C PHE A 8 -15.76 9.64 1.97
N GLN A 9 -16.55 8.82 1.26
CA GLN A 9 -16.57 8.83 -0.22
C GLN A 9 -17.07 10.17 -0.76
N ASP A 10 -18.02 10.79 -0.07
CA ASP A 10 -18.55 12.10 -0.42
C ASP A 10 -17.49 13.21 -0.30
N THR A 11 -16.53 13.07 0.63
CA THR A 11 -15.49 14.07 0.89
C THR A 11 -14.23 13.82 0.05
N LEU A 12 -13.67 12.62 0.12
CA LEU A 12 -12.35 12.29 -0.46
C LEU A 12 -12.41 11.33 -1.65
N GLY A 13 -13.59 10.89 -2.08
CA GLY A 13 -13.75 9.97 -3.22
C GLY A 13 -13.25 10.55 -4.56
N HIS A 14 -13.17 11.87 -4.66
CA HIS A 14 -12.62 12.57 -5.82
C HIS A 14 -11.09 12.46 -5.93
N LEU A 15 -10.40 12.16 -4.82
CA LEU A 15 -8.95 11.97 -4.81
C LEU A 15 -8.58 10.69 -5.56
N LYS A 16 -7.74 10.86 -6.57
CA LYS A 16 -7.23 9.81 -7.44
C LYS A 16 -5.80 10.13 -7.83
N PRO A 17 -4.97 9.13 -8.19
CA PRO A 17 -3.67 9.38 -8.76
C PRO A 17 -3.80 10.32 -9.98
N ARG A 18 -3.00 11.39 -10.01
CA ARG A 18 -2.96 12.31 -11.16
C ARG A 18 -2.16 11.75 -12.34
N SER A 19 -1.33 10.75 -12.06
CA SER A 19 -0.52 10.05 -13.05
C SER A 19 -1.36 9.15 -13.95
N SER A 20 -0.99 9.06 -15.22
CA SER A 20 -1.66 8.17 -16.17
C SER A 20 -1.55 6.70 -15.74
N GLU A 21 -2.44 5.85 -16.25
CA GLU A 21 -2.42 4.41 -16.02
C GLU A 21 -1.07 3.78 -16.40
N GLY A 22 -0.49 4.21 -17.54
CA GLY A 22 0.82 3.76 -17.98
C GLY A 22 1.94 4.16 -17.02
N THR A 23 1.96 5.41 -16.54
CA THR A 23 2.97 5.86 -15.56
C THR A 23 2.85 5.09 -14.24
N GLN A 24 1.63 4.78 -13.81
CA GLN A 24 1.41 3.97 -12.61
C GLN A 24 1.91 2.54 -12.80
N ALA A 25 1.63 1.92 -13.96
CA ALA A 25 2.11 0.57 -14.28
C ALA A 25 3.65 0.51 -14.28
N GLU A 26 4.31 1.47 -14.92
CA GLU A 26 5.78 1.56 -14.92
C GLU A 26 6.37 1.74 -13.51
N ALA A 27 5.70 2.52 -12.65
CA ALA A 27 6.12 2.65 -11.26
C ALA A 27 6.10 1.30 -10.52
N VAL A 28 5.08 0.47 -10.76
CA VAL A 28 4.97 -0.88 -10.19
C VAL A 28 6.02 -1.82 -10.79
N VAL A 29 6.29 -1.75 -12.09
CA VAL A 29 7.41 -2.48 -12.70
C VAL A 29 8.73 -2.10 -12.02
N GLY A 30 8.92 -0.81 -11.70
CA GLY A 30 10.05 -0.34 -10.90
C GLY A 30 10.15 -0.97 -9.52
N VAL A 31 9.02 -1.17 -8.82
CA VAL A 31 8.96 -1.90 -7.54
C VAL A 31 9.40 -3.36 -7.73
N ILE A 32 8.83 -4.04 -8.73
CA ILE A 32 9.12 -5.45 -9.00
C ILE A 32 10.60 -5.64 -9.36
N ARG A 33 11.18 -4.75 -10.16
CA ARG A 33 12.61 -4.78 -10.50
C ARG A 33 13.52 -4.61 -9.29
N ARG A 34 13.12 -3.83 -8.28
CA ARG A 34 13.90 -3.69 -7.05
C ARG A 34 13.83 -4.94 -6.18
N LEU A 35 12.67 -5.60 -6.12
CA LEU A 35 12.48 -6.79 -5.29
C LEU A 35 13.04 -8.06 -5.92
N ILE A 36 12.78 -8.29 -7.21
CA ILE A 36 13.12 -9.53 -7.92
C ILE A 36 13.71 -9.23 -9.33
N PRO A 37 14.86 -8.54 -9.42
CA PRO A 37 15.40 -8.03 -10.68
C PRO A 37 15.52 -9.08 -11.79
N ALA A 38 15.98 -10.29 -11.44
CA ALA A 38 16.17 -11.38 -12.40
C ALA A 38 14.85 -11.92 -13.00
N ARG A 39 13.74 -11.78 -12.27
CA ARG A 39 12.44 -12.38 -12.59
C ARG A 39 11.35 -11.37 -12.91
N ALA A 40 11.68 -10.08 -12.92
CA ALA A 40 10.72 -9.01 -13.16
C ALA A 40 10.01 -9.13 -14.53
N HIS A 41 10.67 -9.72 -15.53
CA HIS A 41 10.11 -9.95 -16.88
C HIS A 41 8.98 -10.99 -16.92
N GLU A 42 8.80 -11.77 -15.86
CA GLU A 42 7.71 -12.74 -15.72
C GLU A 42 6.39 -12.06 -15.29
N PHE A 43 6.39 -10.76 -15.00
CA PHE A 43 5.23 -10.01 -14.53
C PHE A 43 4.82 -8.93 -15.53
N ILE A 44 3.59 -9.00 -16.02
CA ILE A 44 2.96 -7.96 -16.83
C ILE A 44 2.03 -7.15 -15.94
N ILE A 45 2.24 -5.85 -15.87
CA ILE A 45 1.43 -4.94 -15.05
C ILE A 45 0.54 -4.08 -15.93
N THR A 46 -0.74 -4.08 -15.60
CA THR A 46 -1.75 -3.22 -16.22
C THR A 46 -2.48 -2.45 -15.12
N VAL A 47 -2.75 -1.17 -15.36
CA VAL A 47 -3.65 -0.38 -14.51
C VAL A 47 -4.90 -0.09 -15.30
N ASN A 48 -6.06 -0.34 -14.71
CA ASN A 48 -7.36 -0.04 -15.30
C ASN A 48 -8.29 0.52 -14.21
N ILE A 49 -8.51 1.83 -14.26
CA ILE A 49 -9.26 2.57 -13.22
C ILE A 49 -10.74 2.15 -13.17
N SER A 50 -11.28 1.65 -14.28
CA SER A 50 -12.68 1.23 -14.39
C SER A 50 -12.96 -0.17 -13.84
N LYS A 51 -11.93 -0.90 -13.41
CA LYS A 51 -12.05 -2.27 -12.94
C LYS A 51 -12.61 -2.31 -11.51
N GLY A 52 -13.68 -3.05 -11.25
CA GLY A 52 -14.21 -3.20 -9.88
C GLY A 52 -15.17 -2.08 -9.43
N PRO A 53 -15.69 -2.17 -8.20
CA PRO A 53 -16.72 -1.26 -7.71
C PRO A 53 -16.17 0.16 -7.45
N PRO A 54 -17.00 1.20 -7.64
CA PRO A 54 -16.58 2.58 -7.41
C PRO A 54 -16.16 2.80 -5.96
N GLY A 55 -15.06 3.53 -5.78
CA GLY A 55 -14.57 3.92 -4.46
C GLY A 55 -13.89 2.79 -3.68
N LYS A 56 -13.50 1.69 -4.33
CA LYS A 56 -12.70 0.60 -3.75
C LYS A 56 -11.54 0.25 -4.65
N ASP A 57 -10.46 -0.27 -4.06
CA ASP A 57 -9.32 -0.76 -4.83
C ASP A 57 -9.47 -2.25 -5.11
N THR A 58 -9.29 -2.62 -6.38
CA THR A 58 -9.44 -4.00 -6.84
C THR A 58 -8.20 -4.37 -7.63
N PHE A 59 -7.71 -5.59 -7.41
CA PHE A 59 -6.73 -6.20 -8.30
C PHE A 59 -7.20 -7.55 -8.80
N GLN A 60 -6.65 -7.94 -9.94
CA GLN A 60 -6.75 -9.27 -10.50
C GLN A 60 -5.35 -9.81 -10.78
N VAL A 61 -5.10 -11.06 -10.39
CA VAL A 61 -3.90 -11.80 -10.79
C VAL A 61 -4.35 -12.97 -11.67
N LEU A 62 -3.80 -13.03 -12.88
CA LEU A 62 -4.06 -14.07 -13.85
C LEU A 62 -2.73 -14.68 -14.31
N LYS A 63 -2.64 -16.00 -14.18
CA LYS A 63 -1.55 -16.84 -14.64
C LYS A 63 -2.15 -18.12 -15.16
N LEU A 64 -2.19 -18.29 -16.48
CA LEU A 64 -2.69 -19.52 -17.10
C LEU A 64 -1.63 -20.62 -17.07
N ALA A 65 -2.06 -21.88 -17.13
CA ALA A 65 -1.16 -23.05 -17.04
C ALA A 65 -0.13 -23.13 -18.20
N ASN A 66 -0.46 -22.55 -19.36
CA ASN A 66 0.37 -22.61 -20.56
C ASN A 66 1.13 -21.31 -20.83
N GLU A 67 1.02 -20.32 -19.94
CA GLU A 67 1.71 -19.05 -20.08
C GLU A 67 2.90 -19.03 -19.13
N ASP A 68 3.97 -18.31 -19.50
CA ASP A 68 5.14 -18.12 -18.63
C ASP A 68 5.03 -16.85 -17.78
N GLN A 69 4.12 -15.95 -18.12
CA GLN A 69 3.96 -14.66 -17.45
C GLN A 69 2.72 -14.59 -16.57
N VAL A 70 2.82 -13.81 -15.49
CA VAL A 70 1.73 -13.47 -14.58
C VAL A 70 1.24 -12.07 -14.95
N THR A 71 -0.02 -11.95 -15.32
CA THR A 71 -0.66 -10.66 -15.58
C THR A 71 -1.33 -10.17 -14.31
N ILE A 72 -0.99 -8.95 -13.89
CA ILE A 72 -1.58 -8.29 -12.73
C ILE A 72 -2.26 -7.01 -13.20
N THR A 73 -3.56 -6.93 -12.96
CA THR A 73 -4.35 -5.73 -13.27
C THR A 73 -4.89 -5.10 -12.00
N GLY A 74 -4.54 -3.85 -11.72
CA GLY A 74 -5.06 -3.08 -10.57
C GLY A 74 -5.92 -1.88 -10.98
N THR A 75 -6.80 -1.42 -10.09
CA THR A 75 -7.50 -0.13 -10.22
C THR A 75 -6.59 1.09 -10.16
N SER A 76 -5.44 0.92 -9.52
CA SER A 76 -4.39 1.90 -9.34
C SER A 76 -3.04 1.18 -9.33
N GLY A 77 -1.94 1.93 -9.43
CA GLY A 77 -0.60 1.37 -9.22
C GLY A 77 -0.44 0.71 -7.85
N VAL A 78 -1.07 1.28 -6.79
CA VAL A 78 -1.07 0.70 -5.45
C VAL A 78 -1.81 -0.63 -5.42
N ALA A 79 -2.99 -0.71 -6.05
CA ALA A 79 -3.75 -1.96 -6.14
C ALA A 79 -2.98 -3.03 -6.93
N ALA A 80 -2.28 -2.67 -8.01
CA ALA A 80 -1.45 -3.60 -8.76
C ALA A 80 -0.24 -4.09 -7.93
N ALA A 81 0.44 -3.20 -7.20
CA ALA A 81 1.52 -3.59 -6.29
C ALA A 81 1.02 -4.49 -5.15
N TRP A 82 -0.18 -4.22 -4.62
CA TRP A 82 -0.84 -5.10 -3.65
C TRP A 82 -1.13 -6.49 -4.24
N GLY A 83 -1.61 -6.56 -5.49
CA GLY A 83 -1.81 -7.82 -6.19
C GLY A 83 -0.51 -8.62 -6.38
N PHE A 84 0.58 -7.94 -6.71
CA PHE A 84 1.91 -8.55 -6.78
C PHE A 84 2.36 -9.14 -5.43
N HIS A 85 2.28 -8.34 -4.36
CA HIS A 85 2.60 -8.82 -3.01
C HIS A 85 1.69 -10.00 -2.59
N HIS A 86 0.40 -9.93 -2.88
CA HIS A 86 -0.56 -10.99 -2.58
C HIS A 86 -0.19 -12.30 -3.32
N TYR A 87 0.18 -12.21 -4.58
CA TYR A 87 0.62 -13.36 -5.35
C TYR A 87 1.90 -13.98 -4.77
N LEU A 88 2.89 -13.16 -4.44
CA LEU A 88 4.12 -13.63 -3.79
C LEU A 88 3.80 -14.36 -2.48
N LYS A 89 2.97 -13.76 -1.63
CA LYS A 89 2.63 -14.30 -0.31
C LYS A 89 1.88 -15.63 -0.37
N TYR A 90 0.79 -15.66 -1.14
CA TYR A 90 -0.16 -16.77 -1.07
C TYR A 90 0.07 -17.85 -2.13
N HIS A 91 0.68 -17.51 -3.26
CA HIS A 91 0.97 -18.49 -4.31
C HIS A 91 2.44 -18.91 -4.31
N CYS A 92 3.37 -17.96 -4.20
CA CYS A 92 4.81 -18.28 -4.21
C CYS A 92 5.38 -18.62 -2.83
N LEU A 93 4.59 -18.52 -1.75
CA LEU A 93 5.01 -18.71 -0.36
C LEU A 93 6.23 -17.84 0.02
N CYS A 94 6.32 -16.66 -0.60
CA CYS A 94 7.35 -15.66 -0.36
C CYS A 94 6.86 -14.65 0.69
N HIS A 95 7.77 -13.88 1.27
CA HIS A 95 7.46 -12.87 2.27
C HIS A 95 8.37 -11.66 2.12
N VAL A 96 7.80 -10.46 2.23
CA VAL A 96 8.54 -9.19 2.27
C VAL A 96 8.23 -8.52 3.60
N SER A 97 9.26 -8.11 4.35
CA SER A 97 9.06 -7.45 5.65
C SER A 97 10.10 -6.38 5.91
N TRP A 98 9.93 -5.67 7.01
CA TRP A 98 10.86 -4.62 7.42
C TRP A 98 12.25 -5.18 7.82
N GLU A 99 12.30 -6.36 8.43
CA GLU A 99 13.53 -6.94 8.98
C GLU A 99 14.21 -7.92 8.04
N ALA A 100 13.42 -8.65 7.24
CA ALA A 100 13.94 -9.66 6.32
C ALA A 100 12.95 -10.01 5.21
N ASP A 101 13.50 -10.40 4.05
CA ASP A 101 12.76 -10.87 2.90
C ASP A 101 13.07 -12.34 2.59
N GLN A 102 12.02 -13.11 2.30
CA GLN A 102 12.10 -14.43 1.70
C GLN A 102 11.51 -14.32 0.29
N LEU A 103 12.37 -14.24 -0.71
CA LEU A 103 12.00 -14.10 -2.12
C LEU A 103 12.51 -15.29 -2.94
N LYS A 104 12.42 -16.51 -2.40
CA LYS A 104 12.77 -17.72 -3.16
C LYS A 104 11.57 -18.18 -3.97
N LEU A 105 11.35 -17.52 -5.11
CA LEU A 105 10.25 -17.88 -6.00
C LEU A 105 10.46 -19.30 -6.56
N PRO A 106 9.39 -20.09 -6.72
CA PRO A 106 9.45 -21.42 -7.33
C PRO A 106 9.92 -21.32 -8.79
N ALA A 107 10.61 -22.34 -9.29
CA ALA A 107 11.15 -22.33 -10.65
C ALA A 107 10.07 -22.02 -11.70
N ALA A 108 8.91 -22.68 -11.60
CA ALA A 108 7.71 -22.33 -12.35
C ALA A 108 6.72 -21.56 -11.46
N LEU A 109 6.23 -20.42 -11.96
CA LEU A 109 5.26 -19.59 -11.25
C LEU A 109 3.88 -20.29 -11.18
N PRO A 110 3.24 -20.38 -9.99
CA PRO A 110 1.98 -21.10 -9.83
C PRO A 110 0.81 -20.47 -10.59
N VAL A 111 -0.08 -21.30 -11.12
CA VAL A 111 -1.35 -20.88 -11.74
C VAL A 111 -2.19 -20.10 -10.73
N ALA A 112 -2.79 -19.00 -11.20
CA ALA A 112 -3.66 -18.16 -10.39
C ALA A 112 -4.73 -17.50 -11.26
N ASN A 113 -5.95 -17.42 -10.73
CA ASN A 113 -7.02 -16.61 -11.28
C ASN A 113 -7.82 -16.05 -10.10
N ILE A 114 -7.34 -14.95 -9.54
CA ILE A 114 -7.92 -14.33 -8.35
C ILE A 114 -8.27 -12.88 -8.65
N THR A 115 -9.41 -12.44 -8.12
CA THR A 115 -9.79 -11.03 -8.08
C THR A 115 -10.13 -10.68 -6.64
N VAL A 116 -9.49 -9.66 -6.10
CA VAL A 116 -9.67 -9.24 -4.71
C VAL A 116 -9.98 -7.76 -4.68
N THR A 117 -10.96 -7.37 -3.87
CA THR A 117 -11.39 -5.99 -3.68
C THR A 117 -11.21 -5.61 -2.22
N SER A 118 -10.66 -4.43 -1.96
CA SER A 118 -10.47 -3.90 -0.62
C SER A 118 -11.82 -3.62 0.05
N ALA A 119 -11.87 -3.72 1.38
CA ALA A 119 -13.05 -3.32 2.15
C ALA A 119 -13.32 -1.83 1.93
N ASP A 120 -12.27 -1.02 2.11
CA ASP A 120 -12.24 0.42 1.95
C ASP A 120 -11.04 0.82 1.08
N ARG A 121 -11.13 1.98 0.41
CA ARG A 121 -10.08 2.47 -0.49
C ARG A 121 -8.90 3.11 0.23
N TRP A 122 -9.17 3.71 1.38
CA TRP A 122 -8.17 4.34 2.21
C TRP A 122 -8.11 3.53 3.50
N GLY A 123 -6.90 3.10 3.86
CA GLY A 123 -6.71 2.31 5.07
C GLY A 123 -7.04 3.12 6.33
N THR A 124 -7.22 2.41 7.44
CA THR A 124 -7.40 2.95 8.80
C THR A 124 -6.30 3.94 9.23
N TRP A 125 -5.18 4.00 8.50
CA TRP A 125 -4.10 4.96 8.75
C TRP A 125 -4.53 6.41 8.63
N ILE A 126 -5.48 6.76 7.76
CA ILE A 126 -5.99 8.14 7.71
C ILE A 126 -6.80 8.46 8.96
N GLU A 127 -7.61 7.52 9.46
CA GLU A 127 -8.33 7.70 10.72
C GLU A 127 -7.36 7.85 11.90
N ALA A 128 -6.26 7.09 11.90
CA ALA A 128 -5.20 7.26 12.89
C ALA A 128 -4.53 8.64 12.78
N CYS A 129 -4.19 9.08 11.56
CA CYS A 129 -3.62 10.41 11.33
C CYS A 129 -4.56 11.52 11.79
N ASP A 130 -5.84 11.47 11.42
CA ASP A 130 -6.87 12.43 11.86
C ASP A 130 -6.96 12.45 13.39
N TYR A 131 -7.01 11.28 14.03
CA TYR A 131 -7.03 11.19 15.49
C TYR A 131 -5.81 11.88 16.13
N TYR A 132 -4.60 11.63 15.63
CA TYR A 132 -3.39 12.27 16.16
C TYR A 132 -3.36 13.77 15.90
N CYS A 133 -3.88 14.23 14.76
CA CYS A 133 -4.00 15.66 14.44
C CYS A 133 -5.02 16.35 15.36
N GLU A 134 -6.20 15.78 15.55
CA GLU A 134 -7.24 16.32 16.45
C GLU A 134 -6.78 16.36 17.91
N ASN A 135 -5.95 15.39 18.32
CA ASN A 135 -5.45 15.26 19.69
C ASN A 135 -4.01 15.78 19.84
N PHE A 136 -3.51 16.57 18.88
CA PHE A 136 -2.11 16.96 18.81
C PHE A 136 -1.58 17.58 20.12
N GLN A 137 -2.35 18.48 20.74
CA GLN A 137 -1.97 19.13 22.00
C GLN A 137 -1.86 18.13 23.16
N ALA A 138 -2.73 17.12 23.20
CA ALA A 138 -2.66 16.07 24.22
C ALA A 138 -1.44 15.17 24.00
N VAL A 139 -1.15 14.82 22.74
CA VAL A 139 0.03 14.02 22.36
C VAL A 139 1.32 14.78 22.70
N LYS A 140 1.42 16.06 22.35
CA LYS A 140 2.54 16.94 22.71
C LYS A 140 2.78 16.96 24.22
N LYS A 141 1.72 17.18 25.01
CA LYS A 141 1.81 17.18 26.47
C LYS A 141 2.35 15.85 27.03
N ILE A 142 1.96 14.71 26.46
CA ILE A 142 2.47 13.40 26.89
C ILE A 142 3.96 13.28 26.56
N ILE A 143 4.38 13.71 25.37
CA ILE A 143 5.78 13.65 24.94
C ILE A 143 6.67 14.57 25.80
N ASP A 144 6.16 15.74 26.20
CA ASP A 144 6.86 16.67 27.11
C ASP A 144 7.04 16.11 28.53
N LEU A 145 6.28 15.07 28.92
CA LEU A 145 6.43 14.41 30.22
C LEU A 145 7.57 13.37 30.24
N PHE A 146 8.08 12.96 29.08
CA PHE A 146 9.17 11.99 29.00
C PHE A 146 10.53 12.65 29.29
N ASP A 147 11.44 11.90 29.93
CA ASP A 147 12.81 12.37 30.16
C ASP A 147 13.61 12.31 28.85
N SER A 148 14.01 13.48 28.37
CA SER A 148 14.83 13.67 27.17
C SER A 148 16.17 12.91 27.19
N ASN A 149 16.66 12.50 28.37
CA ASN A 149 17.91 11.76 28.52
C ASN A 149 17.75 10.24 28.34
N GLU A 150 16.53 9.71 28.39
CA GLU A 150 16.29 8.27 28.25
C GLU A 150 16.46 7.79 26.80
N ALA A 151 16.19 8.63 25.80
CA ALA A 151 16.41 8.32 24.40
C ALA A 151 16.58 9.56 23.51
N ILE A 152 17.46 9.45 22.51
CA ILE A 152 17.66 10.48 21.49
C ILE A 152 16.34 10.81 20.75
N SER A 153 15.50 9.80 20.51
CA SER A 153 14.20 9.98 19.85
C SER A 153 13.23 10.86 20.65
N ILE A 154 13.26 10.80 21.99
CA ILE A 154 12.43 11.65 22.86
C ILE A 154 12.87 13.10 22.72
N LYS A 155 14.17 13.35 22.83
CA LYS A 155 14.74 14.70 22.69
C LYS A 155 14.39 15.32 21.34
N VAL A 156 14.58 14.58 20.24
CA VAL A 156 14.25 15.05 18.89
C VAL A 156 12.75 15.31 18.74
N ALA A 157 11.89 14.45 19.28
CA ALA A 157 10.45 14.66 19.22
C ALA A 157 10.01 15.92 19.98
N GLN A 158 10.55 16.17 21.17
CA GLN A 158 10.28 17.39 21.96
C GLN A 158 10.74 18.66 21.23
N GLU A 159 11.93 18.63 20.61
CA GLU A 159 12.45 19.74 19.79
C GLU A 159 11.52 20.04 18.60
N LEU A 160 11.12 19.02 17.85
CA LEU A 160 10.22 19.18 16.69
C LEU A 160 8.84 19.69 17.11
N LEU A 161 8.25 19.14 18.17
CA LEU A 161 6.91 19.53 18.63
C LEU A 161 6.88 20.90 19.31
N SER A 162 8.04 21.46 19.64
CA SER A 162 8.18 22.82 20.16
C SER A 162 8.18 23.89 19.07
N ASP A 163 8.30 23.50 17.79
CA ASP A 163 8.29 24.42 16.66
C ASP A 163 6.93 25.15 16.55
N PRO A 164 6.91 26.49 16.61
CA PRO A 164 5.68 27.27 16.50
C PRO A 164 5.02 27.18 15.12
N GLU A 165 5.70 26.73 14.07
CA GLU A 165 5.10 26.50 12.74
C GLU A 165 4.28 25.20 12.66
N ILE A 166 4.46 24.29 13.62
CA ILE A 166 3.75 22.99 13.70
C ILE A 166 2.52 23.08 14.62
N ALA A 167 2.41 24.15 15.42
CA ALA A 167 1.40 24.34 16.47
C ALA A 167 0.13 25.08 16.02
#